data_AF-A0A410QDI3-F1
#
_entry.id   AF-A0A410QDI3-F1
#
_cell.length_a   1.000
_cell.length_b   1.000
_cell.length_c   1.000
_cell.angle_alpha   90.00
_cell.angle_beta   90.00
_cell.angle_gamma   90.00
#
_symmetry.space_group_name_H-M   'P 1'
#
loop_
_entity.id
_entity.type
_entity.pdbx_description
1 polymer ?
#
loop_
_entity_poly.entity_id
_entity_poly.type
_entity_poly.pdbx_seq_one_letter_code
_entity_poly.pdbx_strand_id
1 'polypeptide(L)'
;MEKTYMEAPYNFDEIKKYVVLDKKKAVDMILVADICFIYDTCAIRSHAKISDITPLLSYIKNKNGIVIITKTVLMEMCSNNHMIWDEHIDFIKRLSDAGINVLIFDEEDSLKCLRRVYSYSGDVFNNFLKYALRIARKWKGSVDEIIVNSGSDMVRKFCGNESYQKTELFSEFFQMARSKKKSEDNLAEELFMVCISILSNIPDVNEYKYIILSEDRSSIRKLLLMSENLKKHMGAKKCSLLTTPALCQILIKEGLIHTVELQNILDCIYQDRNIKVFCSEEYDLKPKEKDFDKEKLQDKLLNDINFTVYY
;
A
#
# COMPACT_ATOMS: atom_id res chain seq x y z
N MET A 1 5.91 27.53 -3.13
CA MET A 1 4.96 27.43 -1.99
C MET A 1 5.00 26.00 -1.50
N GLU A 2 5.14 25.78 -0.19
CA GLU A 2 4.99 24.44 0.38
C GLU A 2 3.55 23.95 0.18
N LYS A 3 3.37 22.72 -0.29
CA LYS A 3 2.05 22.12 -0.47
C LYS A 3 1.41 21.95 0.90
N THR A 4 0.30 22.64 1.14
CA THR A 4 -0.54 22.42 2.32
C THR A 4 -1.43 21.22 2.04
N TYR A 5 -1.50 20.26 2.95
CA TYR A 5 -2.38 19.09 2.79
C TYR A 5 -3.72 19.32 3.49
N MET A 6 -4.79 18.81 2.89
CA MET A 6 -6.10 18.76 3.51
C MET A 6 -6.54 17.32 3.66
N GLU A 7 -7.19 17.01 4.78
CA GLU A 7 -7.71 15.67 5.05
C GLU A 7 -8.82 15.24 4.10
N ALA A 8 -9.61 16.19 3.60
CA ALA A 8 -10.68 15.96 2.63
C ALA A 8 -10.46 16.86 1.41
N PRO A 9 -10.38 16.31 0.19
CA PRO A 9 -10.28 17.11 -1.04
C PRO A 9 -11.56 17.90 -1.30
N TYR A 10 -11.44 19.07 -1.94
CA TYR A 10 -12.61 19.91 -2.24
C TYR A 10 -13.63 19.23 -3.16
N ASN A 11 -13.17 18.38 -4.06
CA ASN A 11 -14.01 17.63 -4.98
C ASN A 11 -14.23 16.16 -4.57
N PHE A 12 -14.16 15.86 -3.26
CA PHE A 12 -14.38 14.51 -2.76
C PHE A 12 -15.74 13.91 -3.14
N ASP A 13 -16.77 14.75 -3.31
CA ASP A 13 -18.10 14.30 -3.74
C ASP A 13 -18.10 13.61 -5.11
N GLU A 14 -17.10 13.87 -5.97
CA GLU A 14 -16.96 13.22 -7.27
C GLU A 14 -16.66 11.72 -7.15
N ILE A 15 -15.91 11.31 -6.10
CA ILE A 15 -15.55 9.90 -5.87
C ILE A 15 -16.48 9.19 -4.88
N LYS A 16 -17.26 9.94 -4.11
CA LYS A 16 -18.05 9.45 -2.97
C LYS A 16 -18.99 8.28 -3.28
N LYS A 17 -19.57 8.25 -4.48
CA LYS A 17 -20.47 7.17 -4.92
C LYS A 17 -19.74 5.91 -5.39
N TYR A 18 -18.44 6.01 -5.68
CA TYR A 18 -17.62 4.92 -6.19
C TYR A 18 -16.82 4.21 -5.09
N VAL A 19 -16.78 4.78 -3.89
CA VAL A 19 -16.00 4.29 -2.75
C VAL A 19 -16.87 3.97 -1.54
N VAL A 20 -16.37 3.08 -0.68
CA VAL A 20 -17.00 2.74 0.60
C VAL A 20 -16.42 3.63 1.69
N LEU A 21 -17.30 4.42 2.33
CA LEU A 21 -16.94 5.33 3.42
C LEU A 21 -17.46 4.87 4.79
N ASP A 22 -18.42 3.95 4.80
CA ASP A 22 -18.93 3.41 6.06
C ASP A 22 -17.83 2.57 6.72
N LYS A 23 -17.36 3.06 7.87
CA LYS A 23 -16.24 2.46 8.61
C LYS A 23 -16.52 1.03 9.04
N LYS A 24 -17.76 0.72 9.42
CA LYS A 24 -18.13 -0.64 9.86
C LYS A 24 -18.13 -1.59 8.66
N LYS A 25 -18.73 -1.16 7.54
CA LYS A 25 -18.75 -1.90 6.28
C LYS A 25 -17.34 -2.13 5.74
N ALA A 26 -16.47 -1.12 5.79
CA ALA A 26 -15.07 -1.24 5.37
C ALA A 26 -14.31 -2.28 6.21
N VAL A 27 -14.48 -2.25 7.54
CA VAL A 27 -13.89 -3.27 8.44
C VAL A 27 -14.39 -4.68 8.09
N ASP A 28 -15.70 -4.86 7.95
CA ASP A 28 -16.26 -6.18 7.62
C ASP A 28 -15.76 -6.66 6.23
N MET A 29 -15.63 -5.75 5.25
CA MET A 29 -15.07 -6.06 3.92
C MET A 29 -13.60 -6.48 3.97
N ILE A 30 -12.76 -5.79 4.74
CA ILE A 30 -11.32 -6.14 4.89
C ILE A 30 -11.15 -7.52 5.52
N LEU A 31 -11.99 -7.84 6.51
CA LEU A 31 -11.88 -9.13 7.21
C LEU A 31 -12.30 -10.31 6.32
N VAL A 32 -13.33 -10.13 5.49
CA VAL A 32 -13.87 -11.19 4.63
C VAL A 32 -13.16 -11.31 3.28
N ALA A 33 -12.51 -10.24 2.80
CA ALA A 33 -11.81 -10.27 1.52
C ALA A 33 -10.69 -11.31 1.50
N ASP A 34 -10.55 -12.00 0.37
CA ASP A 34 -9.47 -12.96 0.15
C ASP A 34 -8.14 -12.22 0.00
N ILE A 35 -8.15 -11.14 -0.81
CA ILE A 35 -6.99 -10.27 -1.06
C ILE A 35 -7.38 -8.79 -0.89
N CYS A 36 -6.51 -8.04 -0.23
CA CYS A 36 -6.59 -6.60 -0.05
C CYS A 36 -5.46 -5.93 -0.84
N PHE A 37 -5.80 -5.30 -1.97
CA PHE A 37 -4.88 -4.52 -2.78
C PHE A 37 -4.75 -3.10 -2.21
N ILE A 38 -3.57 -2.76 -1.73
CA ILE A 38 -3.29 -1.46 -1.10
C ILE A 38 -2.51 -0.63 -2.10
N TYR A 39 -3.11 0.47 -2.52
CA TYR A 39 -2.52 1.35 -3.51
C TYR A 39 -1.76 2.49 -2.85
N ASP A 40 -0.49 2.65 -3.24
CA ASP A 40 0.27 3.85 -3.03
C ASP A 40 -0.06 4.91 -4.11
N THR A 41 0.16 6.19 -3.80
CA THR A 41 -0.02 7.32 -4.70
C THR A 41 0.75 7.14 -6.01
N CYS A 42 1.99 6.64 -5.94
CA CYS A 42 2.80 6.41 -7.14
C CYS A 42 2.18 5.34 -8.05
N ALA A 43 1.66 4.26 -7.48
CA ALA A 43 0.97 3.22 -8.24
C ALA A 43 -0.35 3.73 -8.84
N ILE A 44 -1.13 4.54 -8.12
CA ILE A 44 -2.35 5.16 -8.66
C ILE A 44 -2.00 6.06 -9.85
N ARG A 45 -0.99 6.94 -9.70
CA ARG A 45 -0.53 7.83 -10.78
C ARG A 45 -0.08 7.06 -12.03
N SER A 46 0.57 5.92 -11.84
CA SER A 46 1.00 5.07 -12.95
C SER A 46 -0.18 4.34 -13.60
N HIS A 47 -0.98 3.63 -12.80
CA HIS A 47 -2.06 2.79 -13.31
C HIS A 47 -3.23 3.60 -13.88
N ALA A 48 -3.46 4.83 -13.42
CA ALA A 48 -4.45 5.74 -13.98
C ALA A 48 -4.18 6.08 -15.46
N LYS A 49 -2.92 6.07 -15.89
CA LYS A 49 -2.50 6.35 -17.27
C LYS A 49 -2.70 5.19 -18.23
N ILE A 50 -2.90 3.97 -17.71
CA ILE A 50 -3.10 2.79 -18.54
C ILE A 50 -4.41 2.98 -19.31
N SER A 51 -4.34 2.89 -20.63
CA SER A 51 -5.49 3.10 -21.50
C SER A 51 -6.51 1.96 -21.37
N ASP A 52 -6.06 0.70 -21.41
CA ASP A 52 -6.88 -0.46 -21.11
C ASP A 52 -6.46 -1.12 -19.79
N ILE A 53 -7.22 -0.82 -18.74
CA ILE A 53 -7.01 -1.37 -17.41
C ILE A 53 -7.67 -2.74 -17.21
N THR A 54 -8.42 -3.25 -18.19
CA THR A 54 -9.22 -4.48 -18.08
C THR A 54 -8.44 -5.68 -17.53
N PRO A 55 -7.18 -5.93 -17.91
CA PRO A 55 -6.41 -7.04 -17.35
C PRO A 55 -6.19 -6.92 -15.85
N LEU A 56 -5.91 -5.71 -15.36
CA LEU A 56 -5.73 -5.42 -13.93
C LEU A 56 -7.04 -5.58 -13.16
N LEU A 57 -8.15 -5.10 -13.72
CA LEU A 57 -9.48 -5.28 -13.12
C LEU A 57 -9.84 -6.76 -13.02
N SER A 58 -9.57 -7.52 -14.08
CA SER A 58 -9.82 -8.97 -14.14
C SER A 58 -8.99 -9.71 -13.10
N TYR A 59 -7.71 -9.36 -12.95
CA TYR A 59 -6.84 -9.92 -11.91
C TYR A 59 -7.40 -9.69 -10.51
N ILE A 60 -7.75 -8.45 -10.16
CA ILE A 60 -8.28 -8.12 -8.83
C ILE A 60 -9.59 -8.89 -8.57
N LYS A 61 -10.49 -8.96 -9.57
CA LYS A 61 -11.76 -9.70 -9.46
C LYS A 61 -11.56 -11.20 -9.32
N ASN A 62 -10.64 -11.79 -10.08
CA ASN A 62 -10.34 -13.23 -10.03
C ASN A 62 -9.77 -13.64 -8.67
N LYS A 63 -9.15 -12.70 -7.94
CA LYS A 63 -8.70 -12.89 -6.56
C LYS A 63 -9.76 -12.53 -5.51
N ASN A 64 -11.00 -12.25 -5.92
CA ASN A 64 -12.06 -11.73 -5.05
C ASN A 64 -11.56 -10.57 -4.18
N GLY A 65 -10.75 -9.71 -4.82
CA GLY A 65 -9.98 -8.69 -4.14
C GLY A 65 -10.75 -7.41 -3.93
N ILE A 66 -10.38 -6.69 -2.87
CA ILE A 66 -10.81 -5.32 -2.63
C ILE A 66 -9.63 -4.36 -2.83
N VAL A 67 -9.91 -3.10 -3.13
CA VAL A 67 -8.91 -2.03 -3.20
C VAL A 67 -9.03 -1.15 -1.97
N ILE A 68 -7.90 -0.84 -1.35
CA ILE A 68 -7.79 0.05 -0.19
C ILE A 68 -6.91 1.24 -0.57
N ILE A 69 -7.47 2.44 -0.40
CA ILE A 69 -6.76 3.71 -0.47
C ILE A 69 -6.80 4.29 0.92
N THR A 70 -5.63 4.44 1.57
CA THR A 70 -5.62 5.01 2.92
C THR A 70 -5.85 6.51 2.88
N LYS A 71 -6.32 7.07 3.99
CA LYS A 71 -6.57 8.52 4.08
C LYS A 71 -5.31 9.34 3.78
N THR A 72 -4.14 8.91 4.23
CA THR A 72 -2.88 9.62 3.94
C THR A 72 -2.51 9.56 2.45
N VAL A 73 -2.77 8.43 1.77
CA VAL A 73 -2.61 8.32 0.31
C VAL A 73 -3.58 9.26 -0.41
N LEU A 74 -4.85 9.30 0.01
CA LEU A 74 -5.85 10.21 -0.55
C LEU A 74 -5.42 11.69 -0.41
N MET A 75 -4.86 12.07 0.74
CA MET A 75 -4.29 13.41 0.94
C MET A 75 -3.19 13.72 -0.07
N GLU A 76 -2.36 12.72 -0.41
CA GLU A 76 -1.24 12.88 -1.33
C GLU A 76 -1.65 12.93 -2.81
N MET A 77 -2.74 12.24 -3.16
CA MET A 77 -3.35 12.27 -4.49
C MET A 77 -3.87 13.67 -4.89
N CYS A 78 -4.09 14.57 -3.93
CA CYS A 78 -4.59 15.91 -4.19
C CYS A 78 -3.54 16.80 -4.87
N SER A 79 -3.92 17.63 -5.84
CA SER A 79 -3.07 18.69 -6.39
C SER A 79 -2.84 19.82 -5.39
N ASN A 80 -2.00 20.79 -5.77
CA ASN A 80 -1.75 22.02 -5.00
C ASN A 80 -3.01 22.89 -4.79
N ASN A 81 -4.08 22.66 -5.55
CA ASN A 81 -5.41 23.27 -5.37
C ASN A 81 -6.33 22.45 -4.44
N HIS A 82 -5.80 21.39 -3.82
CA HIS A 82 -6.52 20.47 -2.94
C HIS A 82 -7.69 19.70 -3.58
N MET A 83 -7.65 19.52 -4.90
CA MET A 83 -8.57 18.66 -5.65
C MET A 83 -7.88 17.36 -6.05
N ILE A 84 -8.63 16.27 -6.19
CA ILE A 84 -8.16 15.03 -6.80
C ILE A 84 -8.10 15.24 -8.32
N TRP A 85 -7.06 14.72 -8.98
CA TRP A 85 -6.91 14.80 -10.43
C TRP A 85 -7.97 13.94 -11.14
N ASP A 86 -8.48 14.43 -12.28
CA ASP A 86 -9.52 13.74 -13.06
C ASP A 86 -9.12 12.30 -13.44
N GLU A 87 -7.85 12.09 -13.79
CA GLU A 87 -7.29 10.77 -14.12
C GLU A 87 -7.40 9.78 -12.95
N HIS A 88 -7.21 10.26 -11.72
CA HIS A 88 -7.34 9.43 -10.52
C HIS A 88 -8.80 9.15 -10.17
N ILE A 89 -9.68 10.15 -10.37
CA ILE A 89 -11.14 9.98 -10.21
C ILE A 89 -11.65 8.93 -11.20
N ASP A 90 -11.23 9.02 -12.46
CA ASP A 90 -11.57 8.08 -13.51
C ASP A 90 -11.04 6.66 -13.19
N PHE A 91 -9.82 6.54 -12.68
CA PHE A 91 -9.28 5.26 -12.22
C PHE A 91 -10.12 4.61 -11.11
N ILE A 92 -10.49 5.38 -10.08
CA ILE A 92 -11.37 4.90 -8.99
C ILE A 92 -12.74 4.49 -9.54
N LYS A 93 -13.28 5.28 -10.47
CA LYS A 93 -14.55 4.97 -11.14
C LYS A 93 -14.45 3.67 -11.93
N ARG A 94 -13.41 3.46 -12.73
CA ARG A 94 -13.18 2.21 -13.50
C ARG A 94 -13.11 0.98 -12.59
N LEU A 95 -12.48 1.07 -11.42
CA LEU A 95 -12.49 0.00 -10.41
C LEU A 95 -13.91 -0.31 -9.91
N SER A 96 -14.64 0.74 -9.52
CA SER A 96 -16.01 0.61 -8.99
C SER A 96 -17.00 0.08 -10.02
N ASP A 97 -16.96 0.60 -11.25
CA ASP A 97 -17.81 0.18 -12.38
C ASP A 97 -17.57 -1.29 -12.76
N ALA A 98 -16.37 -1.82 -12.52
CA ALA A 98 -16.06 -3.24 -12.68
C ALA A 98 -16.60 -4.13 -11.55
N GLY A 99 -17.18 -3.55 -10.51
CA GLY A 99 -17.71 -4.23 -9.33
C GLY A 99 -16.67 -4.48 -8.24
N ILE A 100 -15.51 -3.83 -8.29
CA ILE A 100 -14.49 -3.94 -7.23
C ILE A 100 -14.82 -2.94 -6.13
N ASN A 101 -14.86 -3.42 -4.88
CA ASN A 101 -15.03 -2.52 -3.74
C ASN A 101 -13.76 -1.70 -3.52
N VAL A 102 -13.87 -0.38 -3.65
CA VAL A 102 -12.80 0.57 -3.33
C VAL A 102 -13.10 1.19 -1.96
N LEU A 103 -12.20 1.01 -1.00
CA LEU A 103 -12.36 1.51 0.37
C LEU A 103 -11.48 2.74 0.57
N ILE A 104 -12.04 3.82 1.14
CA ILE A 104 -11.23 4.86 1.79
C ILE A 104 -11.06 4.43 3.25
N PHE A 105 -9.81 4.19 3.65
CA PHE A 105 -9.50 3.62 4.96
C PHE A 105 -8.71 4.58 5.82
N ASP A 106 -9.28 4.97 6.96
CA ASP A 106 -8.57 5.69 8.00
C ASP A 106 -7.63 4.72 8.71
N GLU A 107 -6.32 5.00 8.73
CA GLU A 107 -5.32 4.06 9.24
C GLU A 107 -5.55 3.68 10.72
N GLU A 108 -6.14 4.58 11.52
CA GLU A 108 -6.56 4.30 12.90
C GLU A 108 -7.68 3.27 13.03
N ASP A 109 -8.48 3.06 11.98
CA ASP A 109 -9.56 2.06 11.98
C ASP A 109 -9.02 0.62 11.90
N SER A 110 -7.70 0.44 11.75
CA SER A 110 -7.03 -0.85 11.99
C SER A 110 -7.29 -1.42 13.39
N LEU A 111 -7.50 -0.55 14.39
CA LEU A 111 -7.95 -0.96 15.71
C LEU A 111 -9.35 -1.62 15.68
N LYS A 112 -10.26 -1.12 14.84
CA LYS A 112 -11.61 -1.69 14.71
C LYS A 112 -11.57 -3.07 14.08
N CYS A 113 -10.69 -3.30 13.11
CA CYS A 113 -10.43 -4.64 12.58
C CYS A 113 -9.97 -5.60 13.67
N LEU A 114 -8.99 -5.19 14.49
CA LEU A 114 -8.54 -6.02 15.62
C LEU A 114 -9.64 -6.31 16.63
N ARG A 115 -10.43 -5.30 17.02
CA ARG A 115 -11.56 -5.44 17.96
C ARG A 115 -12.70 -6.31 17.44
N ARG A 116 -12.85 -6.43 16.12
CA ARG A 116 -13.86 -7.28 15.50
C ARG A 116 -13.52 -8.77 15.63
N VAL A 117 -12.23 -9.09 15.73
CA VAL A 117 -11.69 -10.46 15.78
C VAL A 117 -11.34 -10.86 17.21
N TYR A 118 -10.78 -9.95 17.99
CA TYR A 118 -10.27 -10.22 19.33
C TYR A 118 -11.06 -9.50 20.42
N SER A 119 -11.21 -10.17 21.56
CA SER A 119 -11.76 -9.61 22.80
C SER A 119 -10.64 -9.37 23.81
N TYR A 120 -9.78 -8.39 23.53
CA TYR A 120 -8.69 -8.00 24.42
C TYR A 120 -8.93 -6.65 25.12
N SER A 121 -8.16 -6.37 26.16
CA SER A 121 -8.12 -5.06 26.81
C SER A 121 -7.41 -4.01 25.94
N GLY A 122 -7.69 -2.73 26.23
CA GLY A 122 -7.14 -1.61 25.45
C GLY A 122 -5.62 -1.55 25.41
N ASP A 123 -4.95 -1.93 26.49
CA ASP A 123 -3.49 -1.99 26.57
C ASP A 123 -2.88 -3.06 25.67
N VAL A 124 -3.52 -4.22 25.54
CA VAL A 124 -3.10 -5.26 24.59
C VAL A 124 -3.23 -4.76 23.15
N PHE A 125 -4.32 -4.06 22.82
CA PHE A 125 -4.45 -3.43 21.50
C PHE A 125 -3.36 -2.40 21.23
N ASN A 126 -3.08 -1.54 22.20
CA ASN A 126 -2.01 -0.55 22.12
C ASN A 126 -0.63 -1.20 21.89
N ASN A 127 -0.39 -2.41 22.38
CA ASN A 127 0.87 -3.12 22.14
C ASN A 127 1.08 -3.49 20.67
N PHE A 128 0.03 -3.78 19.89
CA PHE A 128 0.16 -3.98 18.44
C PHE A 128 0.70 -2.74 17.74
N LEU A 129 0.14 -1.57 18.08
CA LEU A 129 0.64 -0.29 17.57
C LEU A 129 2.09 -0.05 18.00
N LYS A 130 2.40 -0.18 19.30
CA LYS A 130 3.77 0.03 19.81
C LYS A 130 4.79 -0.85 19.11
N TYR A 131 4.44 -2.11 18.87
CA TYR A 131 5.30 -3.05 18.16
C TYR A 131 5.54 -2.58 16.71
N ALA A 132 4.48 -2.22 15.98
CA ALA A 132 4.61 -1.68 14.63
C ALA A 132 5.46 -0.41 14.58
N LEU A 133 5.28 0.52 15.53
CA LEU A 133 6.05 1.77 15.61
C LEU A 133 7.53 1.52 15.94
N ARG A 134 7.85 0.57 16.83
CA ARG A 134 9.25 0.20 17.12
C ARG A 134 9.97 -0.33 15.88
N ILE A 135 9.26 -1.04 14.98
CA ILE A 135 9.80 -1.45 13.69
C ILE A 135 9.96 -0.22 12.78
N ALA A 136 8.92 0.62 12.68
CA ALA A 136 8.94 1.81 11.84
C ALA A 136 10.13 2.74 12.16
N ARG A 137 10.49 2.87 13.44
CA ARG A 137 11.65 3.64 13.90
C ARG A 137 13.00 3.15 13.39
N LYS A 138 13.10 1.90 12.94
CA LYS A 138 14.32 1.36 12.31
C LYS A 138 14.49 1.86 10.88
N TRP A 139 13.43 2.34 10.24
CA TRP A 139 13.48 2.87 8.87
C TRP A 139 14.21 4.21 8.77
N LYS A 140 14.33 4.96 9.88
CA LYS A 140 14.91 6.32 9.91
C LYS A 140 14.24 7.27 8.91
N GLY A 141 12.92 7.17 8.80
CA GLY A 141 12.09 8.01 7.93
C GLY A 141 11.09 8.87 8.70
N SER A 142 10.03 9.30 8.00
CA SER A 142 9.06 10.30 8.47
C SER A 142 8.40 9.93 9.80
N VAL A 143 8.05 8.66 10.01
CA VAL A 143 7.48 8.18 11.27
C VAL A 143 8.47 8.26 12.43
N ASP A 144 9.76 7.94 12.22
CA ASP A 144 10.79 8.09 13.27
C ASP A 144 10.97 9.56 13.62
N GLU A 145 11.06 10.44 12.63
CA GLU A 145 11.17 11.88 12.84
C GLU A 145 9.99 12.46 13.62
N ILE A 146 8.76 12.08 13.25
CA ILE A 146 7.55 12.53 13.96
C ILE A 146 7.57 12.06 15.41
N ILE A 147 7.91 10.79 15.67
CA ILE A 147 7.96 10.25 17.03
C ILE A 147 9.07 10.95 17.83
N VAL A 148 10.28 11.10 17.30
CA VAL A 148 11.40 11.74 18.01
C VAL A 148 11.08 13.20 18.36
N ASN A 149 10.43 13.92 17.44
CA ASN A 149 10.08 15.32 17.63
C ASN A 149 8.77 15.54 18.42
N SER A 150 8.07 14.48 18.82
CA SER A 150 6.82 14.56 19.60
C SER A 150 7.03 14.74 21.11
N GLY A 151 8.28 14.77 21.58
CA GLY A 151 8.65 14.93 23.00
C GLY A 151 8.78 13.60 23.75
N SER A 152 9.48 13.63 24.89
CA SER A 152 9.84 12.41 25.64
C SER A 152 8.64 11.57 26.05
N ASP A 153 7.52 12.21 26.39
CA ASP A 153 6.32 11.54 26.88
C ASP A 153 5.62 10.77 25.76
N MET A 154 5.55 11.34 24.56
CA MET A 154 4.97 10.67 23.39
C MET A 154 5.86 9.53 22.91
N VAL A 155 7.18 9.70 22.94
CA VAL A 155 8.14 8.60 22.69
C VAL A 155 7.93 7.44 23.67
N ARG A 156 7.75 7.73 24.97
CA ARG A 156 7.45 6.71 25.99
C ARG A 156 6.09 6.05 25.76
N LYS A 157 5.05 6.81 25.44
CA LYS A 157 3.72 6.28 25.10
C LYS A 157 3.77 5.32 23.91
N PHE A 158 4.37 5.73 22.80
CA PHE A 158 4.34 4.98 21.54
C PHE A 158 5.40 3.90 21.41
N CYS A 159 6.54 4.02 22.10
CA CYS A 159 7.66 3.09 21.96
C CYS A 159 8.16 2.50 23.27
N GLY A 160 7.78 3.05 24.42
CA GLY A 160 8.14 2.55 25.75
C GLY A 160 7.38 1.27 26.14
N ASN A 161 7.77 0.68 27.26
CA ASN A 161 7.22 -0.59 27.77
C ASN A 161 6.01 -0.41 28.71
N GLU A 162 5.62 0.83 29.00
CA GLU A 162 4.52 1.16 29.91
C GLU A 162 3.18 0.69 29.34
N SER A 163 2.28 0.22 30.20
CA SER A 163 0.91 -0.14 29.81
C SER A 163 -0.01 1.07 29.94
N TYR A 164 -0.85 1.30 28.92
CA TYR A 164 -1.83 2.37 28.88
C TYR A 164 -3.23 1.76 28.69
N GLN A 165 -3.92 1.49 29.80
CA GLN A 165 -5.23 0.82 29.77
C GLN A 165 -6.39 1.76 29.45
N LYS A 166 -6.30 3.02 29.85
CA LYS A 166 -7.40 4.01 29.73
C LYS A 166 -7.32 4.88 28.47
N THR A 167 -6.19 4.87 27.77
CA THR A 167 -5.94 5.73 26.61
C THR A 167 -5.82 4.88 25.35
N GLU A 168 -6.62 5.19 24.35
CA GLU A 168 -6.56 4.58 23.01
C GLU A 168 -5.48 5.33 22.20
N LEU A 169 -4.41 4.64 21.78
CA LEU A 169 -3.22 5.30 21.19
C LEU A 169 -3.23 5.38 19.66
N PHE A 170 -4.08 4.64 18.95
CA PHE A 170 -4.13 4.62 17.49
C PHE A 170 -4.59 5.97 16.95
N SER A 171 -5.73 6.48 17.41
CA SER A 171 -6.23 7.77 16.94
C SER A 171 -5.23 8.89 17.27
N GLU A 172 -4.65 8.87 18.47
CA GLU A 172 -3.63 9.84 18.91
C GLU A 172 -2.40 9.81 17.98
N PHE A 173 -1.89 8.62 17.65
CA PHE A 173 -0.73 8.49 16.76
C PHE A 173 -1.05 8.88 15.31
N PHE A 174 -2.06 8.28 14.69
CA PHE A 174 -2.32 8.46 13.25
C PHE A 174 -2.75 9.88 12.92
N GLN A 175 -3.58 10.51 13.77
CA GLN A 175 -3.96 11.91 13.57
C GLN A 175 -2.77 12.85 13.77
N MET A 176 -1.94 12.62 14.81
CA MET A 176 -0.72 13.38 15.01
C MET A 176 0.21 13.23 13.80
N ALA A 177 0.43 12.01 13.31
CA ALA A 177 1.29 11.76 12.17
C ALA A 177 0.77 12.45 10.91
N ARG A 178 -0.50 12.27 10.55
CA ARG A 178 -1.12 12.93 9.38
C ARG A 178 -1.02 14.45 9.44
N SER A 179 -1.16 15.05 10.63
CA SER A 179 -1.01 16.51 10.82
C SER A 179 0.39 17.04 10.49
N LYS A 180 1.38 16.15 10.38
CA LYS A 180 2.78 16.47 10.05
C LYS A 180 3.17 16.09 8.62
N LYS A 181 2.21 15.66 7.78
CA LYS A 181 2.46 15.34 6.36
C LYS A 181 3.08 16.54 5.64
N LYS A 182 4.21 16.31 4.97
CA LYS A 182 4.94 17.29 4.16
C LYS A 182 4.93 16.89 2.68
N SER A 183 5.29 17.84 1.83
CA SER A 183 5.48 17.58 0.41
C SER A 183 6.65 16.64 0.22
N GLU A 184 6.51 15.62 -0.63
CA GLU A 184 7.58 14.69 -1.01
C GLU A 184 8.18 13.87 0.14
N ASP A 185 7.52 13.80 1.30
CA ASP A 185 7.88 12.85 2.34
C ASP A 185 7.28 11.45 2.07
N ASN A 186 7.81 10.43 2.76
CA ASN A 186 7.35 9.04 2.62
C ASN A 186 6.28 8.67 3.67
N LEU A 187 5.55 9.66 4.21
CA LEU A 187 4.69 9.43 5.36
C LEU A 187 3.48 8.58 5.00
N ALA A 188 2.91 8.76 3.81
CA ALA A 188 1.77 7.97 3.36
C ALA A 188 2.13 6.48 3.34
N GLU A 189 3.31 6.18 2.82
CA GLU A 189 3.85 4.84 2.69
C GLU A 189 4.14 4.21 4.05
N GLU A 190 4.82 4.97 4.91
CA GLU A 190 5.15 4.50 6.25
C GLU A 190 3.91 4.27 7.13
N LEU A 191 2.89 5.12 7.03
CA LEU A 191 1.65 4.95 7.80
C LEU A 191 0.82 3.75 7.33
N PHE A 192 0.70 3.51 6.01
CA PHE A 192 0.01 2.31 5.57
C PHE A 192 0.82 1.05 5.92
N MET A 193 2.16 1.08 5.89
CA MET A 193 2.97 -0.07 6.34
C MET A 193 2.77 -0.36 7.83
N VAL A 194 2.71 0.67 8.68
CA VAL A 194 2.34 0.51 10.10
C VAL A 194 0.95 -0.12 10.21
N CYS A 195 -0.02 0.35 9.43
CA CYS A 195 -1.37 -0.22 9.37
C CYS A 195 -1.38 -1.70 8.96
N ILE A 196 -0.67 -2.08 7.89
CA ILE A 196 -0.57 -3.48 7.43
C ILE A 196 0.12 -4.34 8.48
N SER A 197 1.16 -3.82 9.15
CA SER A 197 1.82 -4.53 10.24
C SER A 197 0.83 -4.89 11.34
N ILE A 198 -0.07 -3.97 11.69
CA ILE A 198 -1.15 -4.18 12.66
C ILE A 198 -2.16 -5.20 12.12
N LEU A 199 -2.67 -5.01 10.91
CA LEU A 199 -3.67 -5.88 10.30
C LEU A 199 -3.16 -7.31 10.04
N SER A 200 -1.85 -7.48 9.84
CA SER A 200 -1.19 -8.78 9.66
C SER A 200 -1.19 -9.65 10.93
N ASN A 201 -1.53 -9.08 12.08
CA ASN A 201 -1.74 -9.85 13.31
C ASN A 201 -3.09 -10.60 13.30
N ILE A 202 -3.99 -10.28 12.38
CA ILE A 202 -5.28 -10.97 12.24
C ILE A 202 -5.03 -12.31 11.53
N PRO A 203 -5.50 -13.45 12.07
CA PRO A 203 -5.28 -14.75 11.47
C PRO A 203 -6.06 -14.84 10.17
N ASP A 204 -5.44 -15.40 9.15
CA ASP A 204 -6.04 -15.57 7.83
C ASP A 204 -5.48 -16.81 7.16
N VAL A 205 -6.28 -17.43 6.29
CA VAL A 205 -5.88 -18.59 5.48
C VAL A 205 -4.89 -18.20 4.39
N ASN A 206 -4.97 -16.98 3.87
CA ASN A 206 -4.09 -16.49 2.83
C ASN A 206 -2.77 -15.98 3.43
N GLU A 207 -1.65 -16.53 2.95
CA GLU A 207 -0.29 -16.07 3.32
C GLU A 207 0.01 -14.67 2.75
N TYR A 208 -0.68 -14.25 1.70
CA TYR A 208 -0.46 -12.94 1.08
C TYR A 208 -1.75 -12.14 0.94
N LYS A 209 -2.52 -12.05 2.04
CA LYS A 209 -3.76 -11.27 2.07
C LYS A 209 -3.54 -9.82 1.63
N TYR A 210 -2.48 -9.17 2.10
CA TYR A 210 -2.22 -7.77 1.79
C TYR A 210 -1.20 -7.64 0.66
N ILE A 211 -1.63 -7.13 -0.50
CA ILE A 211 -0.75 -6.88 -1.65
C ILE A 211 -0.61 -5.36 -1.83
N ILE A 212 0.60 -4.85 -1.62
CA ILE A 212 0.91 -3.43 -1.80
C ILE A 212 1.31 -3.19 -3.25
N LEU A 213 0.72 -2.20 -3.89
CA LEU A 213 1.11 -1.73 -5.20
C LEU A 213 1.86 -0.40 -5.05
N SER A 214 3.14 -0.39 -5.38
CA SER A 214 3.99 0.80 -5.31
C SER A 214 5.16 0.70 -6.28
N GLU A 215 5.55 1.86 -6.83
CA GLU A 215 6.77 2.02 -7.63
C GLU A 215 7.95 2.55 -6.78
N ASP A 216 7.71 2.86 -5.50
CA ASP A 216 8.74 3.42 -4.62
C ASP A 216 9.65 2.32 -4.05
N ARG A 217 10.89 2.32 -4.53
CA ARG A 217 11.95 1.41 -4.09
C ARG A 217 12.35 1.61 -2.63
N SER A 218 12.16 2.81 -2.08
CA SER A 218 12.42 3.07 -0.67
C SER A 218 11.49 2.26 0.22
N SER A 219 10.22 2.14 -0.19
CA SER A 219 9.18 1.37 0.48
C SER A 219 9.44 -0.14 0.45
N ILE A 220 10.06 -0.66 -0.60
CA ILE A 220 10.41 -2.09 -0.72
C ILE A 220 11.33 -2.54 0.41
N ARG A 221 12.39 -1.77 0.71
CA ARG A 221 13.33 -2.10 1.79
C ARG A 221 12.64 -2.08 3.16
N LYS A 222 11.75 -1.11 3.39
CA LYS A 222 10.98 -0.96 4.63
C LYS A 222 10.01 -2.13 4.82
N LEU A 223 9.36 -2.55 3.74
CA LEU A 223 8.46 -3.70 3.75
C LEU A 223 9.18 -5.02 3.97
N LEU A 224 10.35 -5.24 3.35
CA LEU A 224 11.16 -6.44 3.60
C LEU A 224 11.52 -6.55 5.08
N LEU A 225 11.99 -5.44 5.69
CA LEU A 225 12.26 -5.40 7.12
C LEU A 225 11.00 -5.68 7.96
N MET A 226 9.86 -5.13 7.58
CA MET A 226 8.58 -5.38 8.26
C MET A 226 8.17 -6.86 8.16
N SER A 227 8.19 -7.43 6.96
CA SER A 227 7.79 -8.80 6.66
C SER A 227 8.69 -9.83 7.37
N GLU A 228 10.01 -9.59 7.41
CA GLU A 228 10.93 -10.44 8.18
C GLU A 228 10.65 -10.41 9.68
N ASN A 229 10.35 -9.23 10.24
CA ASN A 229 9.97 -9.12 11.65
C ASN A 229 8.62 -9.83 11.90
N LEU A 230 7.60 -9.58 11.09
CA LEU A 230 6.31 -10.27 11.21
C LEU A 230 6.47 -11.78 11.11
N LYS A 231 7.27 -12.29 10.16
CA LYS A 231 7.54 -13.73 10.05
C LYS A 231 8.23 -14.30 11.30
N LYS A 232 9.21 -13.59 11.86
CA LYS A 232 9.90 -14.04 13.10
C LYS A 232 8.96 -14.16 14.29
N HIS A 233 7.96 -13.29 14.39
CA HIS A 233 7.07 -13.21 15.54
C HIS A 233 5.75 -13.96 15.35
N MET A 234 5.25 -14.06 14.12
CA MET A 234 3.95 -14.66 13.77
C MET A 234 4.05 -15.92 12.92
N GLY A 235 5.25 -16.30 12.47
CA GLY A 235 5.48 -17.53 11.70
C GLY A 235 5.08 -17.47 10.22
N ALA A 236 4.41 -16.41 9.76
CA ALA A 236 3.93 -16.27 8.38
C ALA A 236 4.37 -14.94 7.75
N LYS A 237 4.64 -14.95 6.44
CA LYS A 237 4.53 -13.72 5.65
C LYS A 237 3.04 -13.43 5.52
N LYS A 238 2.63 -12.17 5.61
CA LYS A 238 1.22 -11.74 5.51
C LYS A 238 1.00 -10.64 4.48
N CYS A 239 2.07 -10.13 3.90
CA CYS A 239 2.06 -9.05 2.93
C CYS A 239 3.10 -9.27 1.82
N SER A 240 2.78 -8.81 0.62
CA SER A 240 3.68 -8.70 -0.52
C SER A 240 3.66 -7.28 -1.08
N LEU A 241 4.63 -6.95 -1.93
CA LEU A 241 4.63 -5.73 -2.73
C LEU A 241 4.89 -6.10 -4.18
N LEU A 242 4.16 -5.43 -5.07
CA LEU A 242 4.33 -5.53 -6.50
C LEU A 242 4.49 -4.11 -7.08
N THR A 243 5.57 -3.92 -7.80
CA THR A 243 5.75 -2.91 -8.83
C THR A 243 5.01 -3.35 -10.08
N THR A 244 4.84 -2.42 -11.02
CA THR A 244 4.20 -2.68 -12.32
C THR A 244 4.89 -3.83 -13.07
N PRO A 245 6.23 -3.93 -13.19
CA PRO A 245 6.87 -5.06 -13.89
C PRO A 245 6.58 -6.41 -13.23
N ALA A 246 6.56 -6.48 -11.89
CA ALA A 246 6.20 -7.71 -11.18
C ALA A 246 4.74 -8.08 -11.41
N LEU A 247 3.84 -7.09 -11.36
CA LEU A 247 2.43 -7.25 -11.68
C LEU A 247 2.24 -7.76 -13.12
N CYS A 248 2.91 -7.15 -14.11
CA CYS A 248 2.89 -7.61 -15.50
C CYS A 248 3.33 -9.08 -15.61
N GLN A 249 4.40 -9.48 -14.92
CA GLN A 249 4.83 -10.87 -14.93
C GLN A 249 3.76 -11.83 -14.37
N ILE A 250 3.03 -11.42 -13.34
CA ILE A 250 1.90 -12.19 -12.80
C ILE A 250 0.75 -12.25 -13.80
N LEU A 251 0.38 -11.12 -14.42
CA LEU A 251 -0.70 -11.06 -15.39
C LEU A 251 -0.41 -11.93 -16.63
N ILE A 252 0.84 -11.99 -17.09
CA ILE A 252 1.27 -12.89 -18.18
C ILE A 252 1.09 -14.36 -17.76
N LYS A 253 1.55 -14.71 -16.56
CA LYS A 253 1.43 -16.08 -16.02
C LYS A 253 -0.02 -16.52 -15.83
N GLU A 254 -0.92 -15.59 -15.54
CA GLU A 254 -2.37 -15.85 -15.44
C GLU A 254 -3.09 -15.77 -16.80
N GLY A 255 -2.38 -15.50 -17.89
CA GLY A 255 -2.95 -15.41 -19.24
C GLY A 255 -3.87 -14.20 -19.44
N LEU A 256 -3.68 -13.15 -18.65
CA LEU A 256 -4.49 -11.92 -18.70
C LEU A 256 -3.92 -10.85 -19.63
N ILE A 257 -2.61 -10.89 -19.91
CA ILE A 257 -1.96 -10.00 -20.87
C ILE A 257 -1.01 -10.78 -21.78
N HIS A 258 -0.88 -10.29 -23.01
CA HIS A 258 0.08 -10.75 -23.99
C HIS A 258 0.90 -9.55 -24.50
N THR A 259 1.43 -9.66 -25.73
CA THR A 259 2.31 -8.66 -26.32
C THR A 259 1.69 -7.26 -26.39
N VAL A 260 0.45 -7.14 -26.84
CA VAL A 260 -0.20 -5.84 -27.10
C VAL A 260 -0.54 -5.12 -25.81
N GLU A 261 -1.14 -5.82 -24.85
CA GLU A 261 -1.53 -5.25 -23.56
C GLU A 261 -0.29 -4.89 -22.74
N LEU A 262 0.75 -5.74 -22.76
CA LEU A 262 2.02 -5.44 -22.08
C LEU A 262 2.67 -4.19 -22.65
N GLN A 263 2.74 -4.07 -23.98
CA GLN A 263 3.28 -2.88 -24.64
C GLN A 263 2.51 -1.62 -24.23
N ASN A 264 1.17 -1.69 -24.21
CA ASN A 264 0.33 -0.59 -23.77
C ASN A 264 0.65 -0.13 -22.35
N ILE A 265 0.76 -1.08 -21.41
CA ILE A 265 1.08 -0.78 -20.01
C ILE A 265 2.46 -0.09 -19.91
N LEU A 266 3.49 -0.65 -20.57
CA LEU A 266 4.84 -0.11 -20.53
C LEU A 266 4.93 1.29 -21.17
N ASP A 267 4.24 1.50 -22.30
CA ASP A 267 4.22 2.78 -23.01
C ASP A 267 3.52 3.88 -22.20
N CYS A 268 2.36 3.58 -21.61
CA CYS A 268 1.58 4.53 -20.82
C CYS A 268 2.30 4.94 -19.53
N ILE A 269 2.98 4.00 -18.86
CA ILE A 269 3.58 4.24 -17.54
C ILE A 269 4.97 4.85 -17.66
N TYR A 270 5.83 4.27 -18.50
CA TYR A 270 7.25 4.61 -18.51
C TYR A 270 7.64 5.57 -19.64
N GLN A 271 6.79 5.77 -20.65
CA GLN A 271 7.08 6.65 -21.79
C GLN A 271 8.45 6.30 -22.40
N ASP A 272 9.40 7.24 -22.46
CA ASP A 272 10.75 7.01 -22.99
C ASP A 272 11.80 6.72 -21.90
N ARG A 273 11.38 6.45 -20.67
CA ARG A 273 12.29 6.23 -19.53
C ARG A 273 12.75 4.79 -19.46
N ASN A 274 14.00 4.59 -19.05
CA ASN A 274 14.49 3.28 -18.64
C ASN A 274 13.74 2.80 -17.38
N ILE A 275 13.51 1.50 -17.34
CA ILE A 275 12.75 0.82 -16.30
C ILE A 275 13.74 0.06 -15.43
N LYS A 276 13.80 0.45 -14.15
CA LYS A 276 14.60 -0.25 -13.15
C LYS A 276 13.81 -1.40 -12.57
N VAL A 277 14.33 -2.61 -12.72
CA VAL A 277 13.67 -3.85 -12.29
C VAL A 277 14.62 -4.64 -11.41
N PHE A 278 14.12 -5.09 -10.25
CA PHE A 278 14.87 -6.03 -9.42
C PHE A 278 14.50 -7.46 -9.78
N CYS A 279 15.46 -8.13 -10.42
CA CYS A 279 15.22 -9.37 -11.11
C CYS A 279 16.40 -10.34 -11.01
N SER A 280 16.17 -11.57 -11.43
CA SER A 280 17.22 -12.56 -11.71
C SER A 280 17.03 -13.13 -13.11
N GLU A 281 18.14 -13.47 -13.74
CA GLU A 281 18.21 -14.28 -14.97
C GLU A 281 18.92 -15.61 -14.70
N GLU A 282 18.97 -16.50 -15.69
CA GLU A 282 19.49 -17.87 -15.59
C GLU A 282 20.86 -17.98 -14.90
N TYR A 283 21.78 -17.05 -15.16
CA TYR A 283 23.15 -17.09 -14.63
C TYR A 283 23.38 -16.17 -13.42
N ASP A 284 22.34 -15.51 -12.91
CA ASP A 284 22.46 -14.65 -11.75
C ASP A 284 22.47 -15.47 -10.45
N LEU A 285 23.59 -15.38 -9.71
CA LEU A 285 23.71 -16.03 -8.40
C LEU A 285 22.75 -15.47 -7.35
N LYS A 286 22.36 -14.20 -7.50
CA LYS A 286 21.42 -13.49 -6.63
C LYS A 286 20.64 -12.44 -7.44
N PRO A 287 19.40 -12.11 -7.04
CA PRO A 287 18.65 -11.02 -7.64
C PRO A 287 19.40 -9.68 -7.52
N LYS A 288 19.31 -8.86 -8.56
CA LYS A 288 19.96 -7.54 -8.63
C LYS A 288 19.09 -6.54 -9.39
N GLU A 289 19.35 -5.26 -9.18
CA GLU A 289 18.72 -4.21 -9.99
C GLU A 289 19.36 -4.18 -11.39
N LYS A 290 18.51 -4.13 -12.41
CA LYS A 290 18.90 -3.93 -13.81
C LYS A 290 18.04 -2.84 -14.44
N ASP A 291 18.62 -2.10 -15.38
CA ASP A 291 17.93 -1.10 -16.21
C ASP A 291 17.57 -1.73 -17.55
N PHE A 292 16.32 -1.57 -17.96
CA PHE A 292 15.82 -2.03 -19.26
C PHE A 292 15.17 -0.88 -20.03
N ASP A 293 15.29 -0.91 -21.35
CA ASP A 293 14.33 -0.22 -22.21
C ASP A 293 13.04 -1.05 -22.32
N LYS A 294 11.98 -0.45 -22.86
CA LYS A 294 10.66 -1.10 -22.95
C LYS A 294 10.68 -2.39 -23.75
N GLU A 295 11.34 -2.37 -24.90
CA GLU A 295 11.41 -3.51 -25.83
C GLU A 295 12.14 -4.69 -25.20
N LYS A 296 13.30 -4.45 -24.56
CA LYS A 296 14.03 -5.51 -23.85
C LYS A 296 13.27 -6.05 -22.66
N LEU A 297 12.62 -5.19 -21.87
CA LEU A 297 11.84 -5.67 -20.73
C LEU A 297 10.65 -6.51 -21.20
N GLN A 298 9.97 -6.07 -22.27
CA GLN A 298 8.87 -6.81 -22.88
C GLN A 298 9.31 -8.19 -23.36
N ASP A 299 10.43 -8.26 -24.10
CA ASP A 299 11.01 -9.53 -24.56
C ASP A 299 11.37 -10.45 -23.38
N LYS A 300 12.02 -9.92 -22.35
CA LYS A 300 12.33 -10.67 -21.12
C LYS A 300 11.09 -11.21 -20.42
N LEU A 301 10.04 -10.41 -20.29
CA LEU A 301 8.81 -10.81 -19.60
C LEU A 301 8.02 -11.88 -20.36
N LEU A 302 8.03 -11.85 -21.70
CA LEU A 302 7.24 -12.75 -22.54
C LEU A 302 7.99 -14.03 -22.91
N ASN A 303 9.29 -13.94 -23.18
CA ASN A 303 10.04 -15.00 -23.86
C ASN A 303 11.11 -15.68 -22.99
N ASP A 304 11.57 -15.03 -21.90
CA ASP A 304 12.61 -15.57 -21.03
C ASP A 304 11.99 -16.25 -19.79
N ILE A 305 11.86 -17.58 -19.85
CA ILE A 305 11.30 -18.37 -18.75
C ILE A 305 12.14 -18.31 -17.46
N ASN A 306 13.43 -18.00 -17.57
CA ASN A 306 14.36 -17.89 -16.45
C ASN A 306 14.39 -16.48 -15.85
N PHE A 307 13.73 -15.51 -16.49
CA PHE A 307 13.58 -14.16 -15.97
C PHE A 307 12.54 -14.11 -14.87
N THR A 308 12.92 -13.67 -13.68
CA THR A 308 11.99 -13.49 -12.55
C THR A 308 12.12 -12.09 -11.98
N VAL A 309 10.98 -11.41 -11.83
CA VAL A 309 10.86 -10.13 -11.13
C VAL A 309 10.37 -10.40 -9.71
N TYR A 310 11.03 -9.83 -8.69
CA TYR A 310 10.75 -10.17 -7.29
C TYR A 310 9.84 -9.17 -6.58
N TYR A 311 9.89 -7.92 -7.00
CA TYR A 311 9.02 -6.86 -6.55
C TYR A 311 8.91 -5.84 -7.65
#